data_AF-A0A7J9X551-F1
#
_entry.id   AF-A0A7J9X551-F1
#
_cell.length_a   1.000
_cell.length_b   1.000
_cell.length_c   1.000
_cell.angle_alpha   90.00
_cell.angle_beta   90.00
_cell.angle_gamma   90.00
#
_symmetry.space_group_name_H-M   'P 1'
#
loop_
_entity.id
_entity.type
_entity.pdbx_description
1 polymer ?
#
loop_
_entity_poly.entity_id
_entity_poly.type
_entity_poly.pdbx_seq_one_letter_code
_entity_poly.pdbx_strand_id
1 'polypeptide(L)'
;MHQPRLAITATRTTAEQASSRAASRVQVVDAVEAQRQITDRDHTLLTLLADHQVLTTEQIARTLFASDNVARKRLVLLTRRGVLARFRSCTRPGSQSWRYTLGPLGAMVHAASTGTATIPTAAKTYERTLKLARSPRLAHLLGVNEFFTRLAAHARANPEYELVDWLSERHATAACARIVHPDGYGTWRDNNHDIGFFLEYDTGTEKLDTVTEKLTGYRELADAGISHPALFVFPGAKRENNFHDKITRNTPALYRLPVASTTIENLAHTTPASRVWLAVGAPARCDLTHLPGPRAA
;
A
#
# COMPACT_ATOMS: atom_id res chain seq x y z
N MET A 1 71.84 -21.37 -33.69
CA MET A 1 70.88 -22.13 -32.87
C MET A 1 69.75 -21.20 -32.47
N HIS A 2 68.61 -21.32 -33.14
CA HIS A 2 67.47 -20.39 -33.07
C HIS A 2 66.29 -21.18 -32.48
N GLN A 3 65.75 -20.75 -31.34
CA GLN A 3 64.52 -21.32 -30.76
C GLN A 3 63.28 -20.71 -31.44
N PRO A 4 62.23 -21.48 -31.75
CA PRO A 4 60.96 -20.93 -32.22
C PRO A 4 60.04 -20.59 -31.03
N ARG A 5 59.35 -19.45 -31.13
CA ARG A 5 58.33 -18.98 -30.19
C ARG A 5 56.95 -19.35 -30.75
N LEU A 6 56.22 -20.24 -30.06
CA LEU A 6 54.84 -20.60 -30.38
C LEU A 6 53.91 -19.39 -30.20
N ALA A 7 53.22 -18.99 -31.27
CA ALA A 7 52.11 -18.05 -31.23
C ALA A 7 50.81 -18.82 -30.96
N ILE A 8 50.18 -18.59 -29.81
CA ILE A 8 48.82 -19.04 -29.53
C ILE A 8 47.88 -17.91 -29.93
N THR A 9 47.23 -18.08 -31.09
CA THR A 9 46.12 -17.23 -31.53
C THR A 9 44.86 -17.63 -30.75
N ALA A 10 44.49 -16.84 -29.75
CA ALA A 10 43.22 -17.02 -29.03
C ALA A 10 42.09 -16.30 -29.78
N THR A 11 41.15 -17.08 -30.30
CA THR A 11 39.85 -16.67 -30.86
C THR A 11 38.98 -16.02 -29.79
N ARG A 12 39.16 -14.71 -29.58
CA ARG A 12 38.25 -13.84 -28.81
C ARG A 12 37.35 -13.09 -29.79
N THR A 13 36.26 -13.69 -30.25
CA THR A 13 35.28 -12.93 -31.05
C THR A 13 33.83 -13.38 -30.90
N THR A 14 33.54 -14.55 -30.35
CA THR A 14 32.15 -15.04 -30.23
C THR A 14 31.51 -14.81 -28.86
N ALA A 15 32.28 -14.72 -27.77
CA ALA A 15 31.74 -14.55 -26.42
C ALA A 15 31.34 -13.09 -26.08
N GLU A 16 32.00 -12.09 -26.67
CA GLU A 16 31.67 -10.66 -26.44
C GLU A 16 30.37 -10.23 -27.13
N GLN A 17 30.03 -10.84 -28.27
CA GLN A 17 28.78 -10.56 -28.99
C GLN A 17 27.55 -11.22 -28.35
N ALA A 18 27.72 -12.29 -27.58
CA ALA A 18 26.63 -12.93 -26.85
C ALA A 18 26.26 -12.19 -25.54
N SER A 19 27.22 -11.47 -24.94
CA SER A 19 27.03 -10.71 -23.70
C SER A 19 26.31 -9.36 -23.92
N SER A 20 26.37 -8.80 -25.13
CA SER A 20 25.72 -7.50 -25.45
C SER A 20 24.21 -7.59 -25.69
N ARG A 21 23.62 -8.79 -25.75
CA ARG A 21 22.19 -9.02 -25.96
C ARG A 21 21.34 -9.03 -24.67
N ALA A 22 21.96 -8.94 -23.49
CA ALA A 22 21.30 -9.22 -22.20
C ALA A 22 20.94 -7.99 -21.34
N ALA A 23 20.96 -6.79 -21.90
CA ALA A 23 20.33 -5.62 -21.29
C ALA A 23 19.71 -4.77 -22.39
N SER A 24 18.56 -5.19 -22.92
CA SER A 24 17.73 -4.30 -23.73
C SER A 24 17.39 -3.10 -22.85
N ARG A 25 18.08 -1.98 -23.07
CA ARG A 25 17.84 -0.71 -22.41
C ARG A 25 16.40 -0.34 -22.73
N VAL A 26 15.49 -0.52 -21.78
CA VAL A 26 14.07 -0.19 -21.92
C VAL A 26 13.96 1.25 -22.43
N GLN A 27 13.42 1.44 -23.64
CA GLN A 27 13.36 2.73 -24.31
C GLN A 27 11.98 3.37 -24.16
N VAL A 28 11.91 4.67 -24.48
CA VAL A 28 10.64 5.41 -24.58
C VAL A 28 9.71 4.81 -25.64
N VAL A 29 10.27 4.27 -26.74
CA VAL A 29 9.48 3.61 -27.80
C VAL A 29 8.71 2.40 -27.25
N ASP A 30 9.36 1.58 -26.42
CA ASP A 30 8.72 0.44 -25.76
C ASP A 30 7.55 0.89 -24.86
N ALA A 31 7.67 2.06 -24.22
CA ALA A 31 6.61 2.64 -23.40
C ALA A 31 5.42 3.11 -24.24
N VAL A 32 5.66 3.72 -25.40
CA VAL A 32 4.61 4.14 -26.34
C VAL A 32 3.86 2.94 -26.90
N GLU A 33 4.57 1.86 -27.25
CA GLU A 33 3.94 0.62 -27.69
C GLU A 33 3.15 -0.04 -26.57
N ALA A 34 3.70 -0.09 -25.35
CA ALA A 34 3.00 -0.61 -24.19
C ALA A 34 1.72 0.18 -23.90
N GLN A 35 1.74 1.51 -24.05
CA GLN A 35 0.58 2.38 -23.84
C GLN A 35 -0.60 1.99 -24.73
N ARG A 36 -0.37 1.60 -25.99
CA ARG A 36 -1.44 1.13 -26.89
C ARG A 36 -2.12 -0.16 -26.42
N GLN A 37 -1.54 -0.88 -25.47
CA GLN A 37 -1.98 -2.18 -25.00
C GLN A 37 -2.38 -2.20 -23.52
N ILE A 38 -2.33 -1.04 -22.86
CA ILE A 38 -2.78 -0.79 -21.48
C ILE A 38 -4.23 -0.31 -21.54
N THR A 39 -5.07 -0.88 -20.68
CA THR A 39 -6.50 -0.52 -20.55
C THR A 39 -6.68 0.50 -19.42
N ASP A 40 -7.85 1.14 -19.33
CA ASP A 40 -8.16 2.07 -18.23
C ASP A 40 -7.99 1.42 -16.85
N ARG A 41 -8.41 0.15 -16.72
CA ARG A 41 -8.19 -0.63 -15.49
C ARG A 41 -6.71 -0.78 -15.15
N ASP A 42 -5.86 -0.97 -16.16
CA ASP A 42 -4.43 -1.08 -15.92
C ASP A 42 -3.85 0.28 -15.55
N HIS A 43 -4.33 1.39 -16.11
CA HIS A 43 -3.98 2.74 -15.64
C HIS A 43 -4.33 2.93 -14.18
N THR A 44 -5.54 2.55 -13.75
CA THR A 44 -5.92 2.56 -12.32
C THR A 44 -4.96 1.72 -11.48
N LEU A 45 -4.57 0.52 -11.94
CA LEU A 45 -3.57 -0.30 -11.25
C LEU A 45 -2.21 0.40 -11.14
N LEU A 46 -1.75 1.07 -12.21
CA LEU A 46 -0.48 1.79 -12.20
C LEU A 46 -0.52 2.96 -11.19
N THR A 47 -1.62 3.70 -11.13
CA THR A 47 -1.82 4.76 -10.13
C THR A 47 -1.81 4.20 -8.71
N LEU A 48 -2.57 3.13 -8.44
CA LEU A 48 -2.55 2.48 -7.13
C LEU A 48 -1.15 2.00 -6.72
N LEU A 49 -0.37 1.44 -7.65
CA LEU A 49 1.01 1.02 -7.36
C LEU A 49 1.99 2.19 -7.25
N ALA A 50 1.74 3.32 -7.90
CA ALA A 50 2.54 4.53 -7.76
C ALA A 50 2.37 5.13 -6.35
N ASP A 51 1.14 5.14 -5.84
CA ASP A 51 0.81 5.75 -4.55
C ASP A 51 1.04 4.80 -3.38
N HIS A 52 0.65 3.53 -3.51
CA HIS A 52 0.68 2.53 -2.43
C HIS A 52 1.83 1.52 -2.56
N GLN A 53 2.72 1.72 -3.53
CA GLN A 53 4.00 1.02 -3.76
C GLN A 53 3.91 -0.45 -4.14
N VAL A 54 3.11 -1.26 -3.42
CA VAL A 54 3.03 -2.71 -3.59
C VAL A 54 1.67 -3.27 -3.25
N LEU A 55 1.15 -4.14 -4.10
CA LEU A 55 -0.09 -4.89 -3.83
C LEU A 55 0.12 -6.38 -4.09
N THR A 56 -0.59 -7.24 -3.35
CA THR A 56 -0.61 -8.68 -3.64
C THR A 56 -1.51 -9.02 -4.81
N THR A 57 -1.43 -10.26 -5.28
CA THR A 57 -2.33 -10.78 -6.33
C THR A 57 -3.80 -10.66 -5.91
N GLU A 58 -4.09 -11.01 -4.66
CA GLU A 58 -5.42 -11.03 -4.07
C GLU A 58 -5.96 -9.61 -3.90
N GLN A 59 -5.12 -8.68 -3.41
CA GLN A 59 -5.46 -7.26 -3.27
C GLN A 59 -5.84 -6.64 -4.62
N ILE A 60 -5.04 -6.88 -5.67
CA ILE A 60 -5.32 -6.36 -7.01
C ILE A 60 -6.59 -7.00 -7.59
N ALA A 61 -6.72 -8.33 -7.50
CA ALA A 61 -7.86 -9.05 -8.05
C ALA A 61 -9.18 -8.55 -7.43
N ARG A 62 -9.22 -8.44 -6.10
CA ARG A 62 -10.40 -8.01 -5.35
C ARG A 62 -10.79 -6.56 -5.65
N THR A 63 -9.80 -5.69 -5.89
CA THR A 63 -10.04 -4.26 -6.13
C THR A 63 -10.49 -3.98 -7.56
N LEU A 64 -9.86 -4.60 -8.57
CA LEU A 64 -9.99 -4.17 -9.97
C LEU A 64 -10.65 -5.18 -10.90
N PHE A 65 -10.82 -6.43 -10.47
CA PHE A 65 -11.30 -7.52 -11.32
C PHE A 65 -12.57 -8.15 -10.77
N ALA A 66 -13.37 -8.71 -11.69
CA ALA A 66 -14.52 -9.55 -11.36
C ALA A 66 -14.13 -11.03 -11.16
N SER A 67 -12.93 -11.43 -11.60
CA SER A 67 -12.46 -12.82 -11.53
C SER A 67 -10.96 -12.89 -11.27
N ASP A 68 -10.59 -13.67 -10.24
CA ASP A 68 -9.20 -13.94 -9.87
C ASP A 68 -8.38 -14.55 -11.02
N ASN A 69 -9.00 -15.43 -11.82
CA ASN A 69 -8.32 -16.06 -12.95
C ASN A 69 -7.97 -15.02 -14.03
N VAL A 70 -8.91 -14.12 -14.32
CA VAL A 70 -8.68 -13.01 -15.27
C VAL A 70 -7.61 -12.07 -14.75
N ALA A 71 -7.66 -11.73 -13.45
CA ALA A 71 -6.65 -10.90 -12.79
C ALA A 71 -5.25 -11.53 -12.94
N ARG A 72 -5.08 -12.80 -12.55
CA ARG A 72 -3.80 -13.51 -12.63
C ARG A 72 -3.24 -13.54 -14.05
N LYS A 73 -4.08 -13.84 -15.06
CA LYS A 73 -3.68 -13.83 -16.48
C LYS A 73 -3.21 -12.44 -16.92
N ARG A 74 -3.96 -11.38 -16.57
CA ARG A 74 -3.60 -10.00 -16.90
C ARG A 74 -2.30 -9.57 -16.22
N LEU A 75 -2.13 -9.88 -14.94
CA LEU A 75 -0.92 -9.56 -14.18
C LEU A 75 0.33 -10.25 -14.75
N VAL A 76 0.23 -11.53 -15.13
CA VAL A 76 1.32 -12.24 -15.81
C VAL A 76 1.68 -11.56 -17.15
N LEU A 77 0.69 -11.15 -17.93
CA LEU A 77 0.91 -10.44 -19.20
C LEU A 77 1.62 -9.10 -18.98
N LEU A 78 1.13 -8.28 -18.05
CA LEU A 78 1.74 -6.98 -17.74
C LEU A 78 3.16 -7.12 -17.20
N THR A 79 3.44 -8.16 -16.39
CA THR A 79 4.81 -8.45 -15.94
C THR A 79 5.72 -8.86 -17.09
N ARG A 80 5.27 -9.74 -18.00
CA ARG A 80 6.06 -10.16 -19.17
C ARG A 80 6.42 -9.00 -20.08
N ARG A 81 5.56 -7.98 -20.13
CA ARG A 81 5.80 -6.73 -20.88
C ARG A 81 6.64 -5.72 -20.11
N GLY A 82 7.07 -5.98 -18.88
CA GLY A 82 7.83 -5.02 -18.08
C GLY A 82 7.01 -3.81 -17.60
N VAL A 83 5.68 -3.85 -17.75
CA VAL A 83 4.76 -2.84 -17.19
C VAL A 83 4.69 -2.97 -15.67
N LEU A 84 4.65 -4.21 -15.18
CA LEU A 84 4.74 -4.52 -13.75
C LEU A 84 6.05 -5.24 -13.45
N ALA A 85 6.60 -5.01 -12.27
CA ALA A 85 7.57 -5.89 -11.66
C ALA A 85 6.88 -6.70 -10.56
N ARG A 86 7.47 -7.84 -10.18
CA ARG A 86 6.94 -8.65 -9.08
C ARG A 86 8.02 -9.41 -8.35
N PHE A 87 7.78 -9.68 -7.08
CA PHE A 87 8.63 -10.51 -6.23
C PHE A 87 7.78 -11.34 -5.26
N ARG A 88 8.37 -12.38 -4.68
CA ARG A 88 7.77 -13.17 -3.60
C ARG A 88 8.86 -13.83 -2.77
N SER A 89 8.53 -14.18 -1.53
CA SER A 89 9.37 -15.03 -0.70
C SER A 89 9.06 -16.50 -0.99
N CYS A 90 10.11 -17.30 -1.20
CA CYS A 90 10.00 -18.75 -1.25
C CYS A 90 10.10 -19.29 0.18
N THR A 91 8.97 -19.49 0.84
CA THR A 91 8.88 -20.12 2.18
C THR A 91 8.62 -21.60 2.03
N ARG A 92 9.41 -22.49 2.65
CA ARG A 92 9.15 -23.94 2.59
C ARG A 92 8.41 -24.43 3.85
N PRO A 93 7.36 -25.26 3.69
CA PRO A 93 6.70 -25.64 2.44
C PRO A 93 5.86 -24.48 1.85
N GLY A 94 5.84 -24.35 0.51
CA GLY A 94 4.96 -23.42 -0.22
C GLY A 94 5.64 -22.21 -0.88
N SER A 95 4.84 -21.17 -1.12
CA SER A 95 5.29 -19.87 -1.62
C SER A 95 4.23 -18.84 -1.25
N GLN A 96 4.66 -17.65 -0.85
CA GLN A 96 3.72 -16.55 -0.63
C GLN A 96 3.17 -16.04 -1.98
N SER A 97 2.02 -15.38 -1.93
CA SER A 97 1.43 -14.71 -3.08
C SER A 97 2.41 -13.72 -3.72
N TRP A 98 2.29 -13.55 -5.04
CA TRP A 98 3.09 -12.56 -5.74
C TRP A 98 2.72 -11.15 -5.27
N ARG A 99 3.75 -10.34 -5.06
CA ARG A 99 3.67 -8.91 -4.78
C ARG A 99 4.08 -8.15 -6.02
N TYR A 100 3.24 -7.23 -6.48
CA TYR A 100 3.43 -6.46 -7.70
C TYR A 100 3.80 -5.02 -7.36
N THR A 101 4.70 -4.47 -8.16
CA THR A 101 5.14 -3.07 -8.14
C THR A 101 5.13 -2.52 -9.57
N LEU A 102 5.31 -1.21 -9.74
CA LEU A 102 5.57 -0.65 -11.06
C LEU A 102 6.85 -1.26 -11.66
N GLY A 103 6.73 -1.80 -12.87
CA GLY A 103 7.88 -2.14 -13.70
C GLY A 103 8.40 -0.89 -14.43
N PRO A 104 9.57 -0.97 -15.10
CA PRO A 104 10.13 0.17 -15.81
C PRO A 104 9.17 0.83 -16.80
N LEU A 105 8.45 0.05 -17.61
CA LEU A 105 7.48 0.63 -18.56
C LEU A 105 6.29 1.25 -17.86
N GLY A 106 5.72 0.58 -16.85
CA GLY A 106 4.58 1.10 -16.11
C GLY A 106 4.92 2.40 -15.38
N ALA A 107 6.13 2.50 -14.82
CA ALA A 107 6.62 3.73 -14.20
C ALA A 107 6.75 4.90 -15.20
N MET A 108 7.20 4.64 -16.43
CA MET A 108 7.27 5.66 -17.47
C MET A 108 5.88 6.07 -17.97
N VAL A 109 4.99 5.11 -18.21
CA VAL A 109 3.61 5.38 -18.64
C VAL A 109 2.86 6.19 -17.59
N HIS A 110 2.96 5.81 -16.32
CA HIS A 110 2.34 6.56 -15.21
C HIS A 110 2.93 7.98 -15.08
N ALA A 111 4.26 8.12 -15.20
CA ALA A 111 4.92 9.42 -15.14
C ALA A 111 4.45 10.36 -16.26
N ALA A 112 4.29 9.83 -17.47
CA ALA A 112 3.80 10.57 -18.63
C ALA A 112 2.31 10.96 -18.47
N SER A 113 1.46 10.06 -17.97
CA SER A 113 0.03 10.33 -17.80
C SER A 113 -0.29 11.35 -16.71
N THR A 114 0.60 11.51 -15.72
CA THR A 114 0.44 12.43 -14.59
C THR A 114 1.21 13.74 -14.75
N GLY A 115 1.88 13.95 -15.89
CA GLY A 115 2.65 15.17 -16.15
C GLY A 115 3.85 15.37 -15.22
N THR A 116 4.35 14.29 -14.60
CA THR A 116 5.51 14.41 -13.69
C THR A 116 6.77 14.82 -14.45
N ALA A 117 7.51 15.79 -13.91
CA ALA A 117 8.67 16.38 -14.58
C ALA A 117 9.84 15.39 -14.83
N THR A 118 9.87 14.24 -14.16
CA THR A 118 10.97 13.28 -14.27
C THR A 118 10.46 11.86 -14.50
N ILE A 119 10.74 11.35 -15.70
CA ILE A 119 10.50 9.95 -16.06
C ILE A 119 11.55 9.05 -15.37
N PRO A 120 11.15 8.06 -14.54
CA PRO A 120 12.11 7.19 -13.86
C PRO A 120 12.89 6.29 -14.81
N THR A 121 14.18 6.09 -14.55
CA THR A 121 15.00 5.11 -15.29
C THR A 121 14.67 3.68 -14.85
N ALA A 122 14.89 2.71 -15.74
CA ALA A 122 14.71 1.29 -15.42
C ALA A 122 15.52 0.85 -14.18
N ALA A 123 16.78 1.29 -14.09
CA ALA A 123 17.65 1.00 -12.94
C ALA A 123 17.04 1.47 -11.61
N LYS A 124 16.52 2.71 -11.55
CA LYS A 124 15.88 3.27 -10.36
C LYS A 124 14.61 2.50 -9.97
N THR A 125 13.84 2.04 -10.96
CA THR A 125 12.63 1.23 -10.72
C THR A 125 12.97 -0.15 -10.17
N TYR A 126 14.00 -0.81 -10.68
CA TYR A 126 14.47 -2.09 -10.14
C TYR A 126 15.04 -1.94 -8.74
N GLU A 127 15.85 -0.91 -8.49
CA GLU A 127 16.39 -0.61 -7.15
C GLU A 127 15.27 -0.42 -6.12
N ARG A 128 14.22 0.35 -6.47
CA ARG A 128 13.02 0.51 -5.62
C ARG A 128 12.35 -0.83 -5.30
N THR A 129 12.17 -1.68 -6.31
CA THR A 129 11.56 -3.00 -6.13
C THR A 129 12.40 -3.89 -5.20
N LEU A 130 13.73 -3.90 -5.37
CA LEU A 130 14.65 -4.67 -4.54
C LEU A 130 14.67 -4.17 -3.09
N LYS A 131 14.73 -2.84 -2.89
CA LYS A 131 14.64 -2.22 -1.56
C LYS A 131 13.34 -2.60 -0.86
N LEU A 132 12.22 -2.56 -1.57
CA LEU A 132 10.92 -2.92 -1.03
C LEU A 132 10.84 -4.42 -0.67
N ALA A 133 11.38 -5.30 -1.52
CA ALA A 133 11.41 -6.74 -1.27
C ALA A 133 12.21 -7.14 -0.02
N ARG A 134 13.12 -6.28 0.45
CA ARG A 134 13.94 -6.47 1.65
C ARG A 134 13.54 -5.56 2.80
N SER A 135 12.48 -4.76 2.63
CA SER A 135 12.07 -3.77 3.61
C SER A 135 11.44 -4.43 4.84
N PRO A 136 11.84 -4.07 6.07
CA PRO A 136 11.14 -4.49 7.28
C PRO A 136 9.71 -3.92 7.34
N ARG A 137 9.43 -2.81 6.65
CA ARG A 137 8.09 -2.20 6.56
C ARG A 137 7.18 -2.87 5.53
N LEU A 138 7.63 -3.93 4.85
CA LEU A 138 6.79 -4.57 3.82
C LEU A 138 5.51 -5.17 4.40
N ALA A 139 5.57 -5.81 5.57
CA ALA A 139 4.39 -6.37 6.23
C ALA A 139 3.39 -5.28 6.62
N HIS A 140 3.90 -4.16 7.11
CA HIS A 140 3.15 -2.95 7.42
C HIS A 140 2.41 -2.40 6.20
N LEU A 141 3.14 -2.12 5.11
CA LEU A 141 2.57 -1.59 3.87
C LEU A 141 1.49 -2.50 3.29
N LEU A 142 1.71 -3.82 3.31
CA LEU A 142 0.73 -4.78 2.83
C LEU A 142 -0.51 -4.85 3.73
N GLY A 143 -0.36 -4.64 5.04
CA GLY A 143 -1.47 -4.56 5.98
C GLY A 143 -2.36 -3.33 5.75
N VAL A 144 -1.73 -2.17 5.58
CA VAL A 144 -2.42 -0.93 5.18
C VAL A 144 -3.17 -1.13 3.85
N ASN A 145 -2.51 -1.71 2.86
CA ASN A 145 -3.16 -1.95 1.58
C ASN A 145 -4.26 -3.02 1.66
N GLU A 146 -4.13 -4.03 2.52
CA GLU A 146 -5.19 -5.01 2.77
C GLU A 146 -6.43 -4.33 3.34
N PHE A 147 -6.24 -3.39 4.29
CA PHE A 147 -7.34 -2.62 4.85
C PHE A 147 -8.17 -1.91 3.77
N PHE A 148 -7.52 -1.08 2.95
CA PHE A 148 -8.22 -0.27 1.95
C PHE A 148 -8.76 -1.09 0.78
N THR A 149 -8.03 -2.11 0.31
CA THR A 149 -8.55 -2.98 -0.77
C THR A 149 -9.78 -3.78 -0.34
N ARG A 150 -9.94 -4.05 0.96
CA ARG A 150 -11.16 -4.68 1.49
C ARG A 150 -12.33 -3.71 1.58
N LEU A 151 -12.10 -2.44 1.91
CA LEU A 151 -13.12 -1.40 1.78
C LEU A 151 -13.55 -1.22 0.32
N ALA A 152 -12.60 -1.10 -0.60
CA ALA A 152 -12.88 -0.97 -2.03
C ALA A 152 -13.70 -2.17 -2.56
N ALA A 153 -13.34 -3.38 -2.14
CA ALA A 153 -14.10 -4.58 -2.49
C ALA A 153 -15.52 -4.60 -1.90
N HIS A 154 -15.68 -4.10 -0.68
CA HIS A 154 -16.99 -3.99 -0.06
C HIS A 154 -17.88 -2.99 -0.80
N ALA A 155 -17.38 -1.80 -1.14
CA ALA A 155 -18.11 -0.82 -1.95
C ALA A 155 -18.50 -1.38 -3.33
N ARG A 156 -17.61 -2.14 -3.97
CA ARG A 156 -17.93 -2.79 -5.26
C ARG A 156 -19.06 -3.82 -5.17
N ALA A 157 -19.22 -4.47 -4.03
CA ALA A 157 -20.24 -5.50 -3.83
C ALA A 157 -21.57 -4.92 -3.33
N ASN A 158 -21.58 -3.69 -2.84
CA ASN A 158 -22.69 -3.07 -2.12
C ASN A 158 -22.86 -1.62 -2.60
N PRO A 159 -23.79 -1.36 -3.54
CA PRO A 159 -23.93 -0.06 -4.22
C PRO A 159 -24.21 1.14 -3.30
N GLU A 160 -24.65 0.90 -2.08
CA GLU A 160 -24.91 1.90 -1.05
C GLU A 160 -23.64 2.44 -0.39
N TYR A 161 -22.48 1.82 -0.63
CA TYR A 161 -21.21 2.23 -0.07
C TYR A 161 -20.20 2.68 -1.12
N GLU A 162 -19.38 3.66 -0.74
CA GLU A 162 -18.33 4.20 -1.60
C GLU A 162 -17.05 4.45 -0.78
N LEU A 163 -15.90 4.03 -1.32
CA LEU A 163 -14.60 4.51 -0.88
C LEU A 163 -14.25 5.72 -1.74
N VAL A 164 -14.56 6.91 -1.23
CA VAL A 164 -14.41 8.19 -1.94
C VAL A 164 -12.93 8.56 -2.10
N ASP A 165 -12.19 8.49 -0.99
CA ASP A 165 -10.75 8.78 -0.98
C ASP A 165 -9.95 7.58 -0.45
N TRP A 166 -8.78 7.37 -1.03
CA TRP A 166 -7.73 6.49 -0.50
C TRP A 166 -6.38 7.16 -0.68
N LEU A 167 -5.89 7.81 0.37
CA LEU A 167 -4.59 8.48 0.37
C LEU A 167 -3.52 7.57 0.99
N SER A 168 -2.37 7.49 0.32
CA SER A 168 -1.15 6.86 0.85
C SER A 168 -0.60 7.60 2.07
N GLU A 169 0.25 6.96 2.88
CA GLU A 169 1.01 7.61 3.98
C GLU A 169 1.62 8.95 3.54
N ARG A 170 2.25 8.98 2.36
CA ARG A 170 2.87 10.19 1.80
C ARG A 170 1.86 11.31 1.60
N HIS A 171 0.71 11.01 1.00
CA HIS A 171 -0.31 12.01 0.67
C HIS A 171 -1.08 12.44 1.92
N ALA A 172 -1.43 11.50 2.80
CA ALA A 172 -2.12 11.79 4.05
C ALA A 172 -1.24 12.64 4.99
N THR A 173 0.05 12.33 5.11
CA THR A 173 1.01 13.15 5.86
C THR A 173 1.10 14.57 5.30
N ALA A 174 1.13 14.71 3.97
CA ALA A 174 1.16 16.02 3.33
C ALA A 174 -0.12 16.83 3.58
N ALA A 175 -1.28 16.18 3.51
CA ALA A 175 -2.59 16.78 3.82
C ALA A 175 -2.68 17.26 5.29
N CYS A 176 -1.96 16.60 6.20
CA CYS A 176 -1.91 16.97 7.62
C CYS A 176 -0.81 17.99 7.95
N ALA A 177 -0.26 18.70 6.96
CA ALA A 177 0.88 19.62 7.12
C ALA A 177 2.08 19.00 7.87
N ARG A 178 2.22 17.67 7.82
CA ARG A 178 3.22 16.87 8.56
C ARG A 178 3.15 16.96 10.08
N ILE A 179 2.04 17.45 10.65
CA ILE A 179 1.78 17.42 12.11
C ILE A 179 1.70 15.97 12.58
N VAL A 180 0.98 15.15 11.82
CA VAL A 180 0.88 13.70 11.98
C VAL A 180 1.32 12.98 10.72
N HIS A 181 1.65 11.70 10.88
CA HIS A 181 2.13 10.82 9.81
C HIS A 181 1.26 9.56 9.75
N PRO A 182 -0.05 9.68 9.44
CA PRO A 182 -0.94 8.54 9.31
C PRO A 182 -0.44 7.59 8.23
N ASP A 183 -0.64 6.29 8.42
CA ASP A 183 -0.31 5.26 7.43
C ASP A 183 -1.19 5.33 6.18
N GLY A 184 -2.38 5.92 6.33
CA GLY A 184 -3.26 6.29 5.24
C GLY A 184 -4.43 7.13 5.72
N TYR A 185 -5.17 7.68 4.76
CA TYR A 185 -6.44 8.37 5.01
C TYR A 185 -7.48 7.83 4.04
N GLY A 186 -8.72 7.71 4.51
CA GLY A 186 -9.84 7.38 3.65
C GLY A 186 -11.07 8.20 3.97
N THR A 187 -11.89 8.41 2.94
CA THR A 187 -13.25 8.90 3.08
C THR A 187 -14.17 7.75 2.70
N TRP A 188 -14.96 7.29 3.64
CA TRP A 188 -15.94 6.23 3.45
C TRP A 188 -17.35 6.80 3.53
N ARG A 189 -18.18 6.45 2.57
CA ARG A 189 -19.55 6.95 2.44
C ARG A 189 -20.53 5.79 2.46
N ASP A 190 -21.63 5.97 3.19
CA ASP A 190 -22.87 5.24 2.98
C ASP A 190 -23.98 6.19 2.51
N ASN A 191 -25.20 5.70 2.25
CA ASN A 191 -26.31 6.52 1.76
C ASN A 191 -26.63 7.76 2.62
N ASN A 192 -26.22 7.80 3.88
CA ASN A 192 -26.63 8.80 4.85
C ASN A 192 -25.44 9.58 5.45
N HIS A 193 -24.22 9.02 5.45
CA HIS A 193 -23.08 9.59 6.16
C HIS A 193 -21.77 9.44 5.39
N ASP A 194 -20.98 10.52 5.44
CA ASP A 194 -19.58 10.53 5.03
C ASP A 194 -18.69 10.56 6.26
N ILE A 195 -17.68 9.70 6.30
CA ILE A 195 -16.67 9.68 7.34
C ILE A 195 -15.26 9.66 6.73
N GLY A 196 -14.55 10.77 6.90
CA GLY A 196 -13.10 10.82 6.73
C GLY A 196 -12.42 10.24 7.97
N PHE A 197 -11.38 9.42 7.80
CA PHE A 197 -10.64 8.78 8.89
C PHE A 197 -9.15 8.66 8.59
N PHE A 198 -8.33 8.71 9.64
CA PHE A 198 -6.90 8.37 9.59
C PHE A 198 -6.71 6.90 9.97
N LEU A 199 -5.76 6.21 9.34
CA LEU A 199 -5.40 4.84 9.66
C LEU A 199 -3.98 4.77 10.25
N GLU A 200 -3.86 4.02 11.34
CA GLU A 200 -2.61 3.58 11.95
C GLU A 200 -2.62 2.05 12.01
N TYR A 201 -1.72 1.41 11.27
CA TYR A 201 -1.63 -0.04 11.19
C TYR A 201 -0.44 -0.54 12.02
N ASP A 202 -0.70 -1.26 13.10
CA ASP A 202 0.34 -1.69 14.01
C ASP A 202 0.78 -3.13 13.71
N THR A 203 2.08 -3.32 13.49
CA THR A 203 2.68 -4.66 13.31
C THR A 203 3.25 -5.24 14.61
N GLY A 204 3.09 -4.54 15.73
CA GLY A 204 3.55 -4.91 17.06
C GLY A 204 5.01 -4.54 17.36
N THR A 205 5.67 -3.81 16.45
CA THR A 205 7.10 -3.47 16.58
C THR A 205 7.37 -2.29 17.50
N GLU A 206 6.41 -1.38 17.65
CA GLU A 206 6.54 -0.19 18.49
C GLU A 206 6.08 -0.45 19.92
N LYS A 207 6.62 0.29 20.89
CA LYS A 207 6.10 0.27 22.26
C LYS A 207 4.75 0.99 22.31
N LEU A 208 3.88 0.58 23.22
CA LEU A 208 2.57 1.20 23.38
C LEU A 208 2.67 2.67 23.82
N ASP A 209 3.75 3.08 24.51
CA ASP A 209 4.06 4.50 24.79
C ASP A 209 4.13 5.33 23.52
N THR A 210 4.93 4.88 22.55
CA THR A 210 5.08 5.53 21.24
C THR A 210 3.75 5.61 20.50
N VAL A 211 2.93 4.56 20.53
CA VAL A 211 1.60 4.56 19.91
C VAL A 211 0.69 5.61 20.57
N THR A 212 0.68 5.70 21.90
CA THR A 212 -0.13 6.69 22.61
C THR A 212 0.38 8.12 22.44
N GLU A 213 1.70 8.32 22.28
CA GLU A 213 2.29 9.64 22.01
C GLU A 213 1.80 10.23 20.68
N LYS A 214 1.54 9.40 19.65
CA LYS A 214 0.97 9.84 18.37
C LYS A 214 -0.36 10.59 18.54
N LEU A 215 -1.15 10.25 19.56
CA LEU A 215 -2.45 10.87 19.81
C LEU A 215 -2.33 12.36 20.20
N THR A 216 -1.18 12.79 20.72
CA THR A 216 -0.91 14.21 20.94
C THR A 216 -0.89 14.97 19.61
N GLY A 217 -0.25 14.43 18.58
CA GLY A 217 -0.25 15.05 17.25
C GLY A 217 -1.63 15.09 16.62
N TYR A 218 -2.45 14.03 16.80
CA TYR A 218 -3.84 14.04 16.33
C TYR A 218 -4.71 15.06 17.08
N ARG A 219 -4.41 15.35 18.36
CA ARG A 219 -5.05 16.45 19.08
C ARG A 219 -4.68 17.80 18.50
N GLU A 220 -3.39 18.05 18.27
CA GLU A 220 -2.92 19.29 17.67
C GLU A 220 -3.54 19.50 16.28
N LEU A 221 -3.69 18.43 15.50
CA LEU A 221 -4.37 18.49 14.20
C LEU A 221 -5.87 18.82 14.35
N ALA A 222 -6.55 18.23 15.34
CA ALA A 222 -7.95 18.54 15.63
C ALA A 222 -8.14 19.98 16.10
N ASP A 223 -7.25 20.49 16.95
CA ASP A 223 -7.22 21.89 17.41
C ASP A 223 -6.98 22.87 16.24
N ALA A 224 -6.27 22.42 15.20
CA ALA A 224 -6.10 23.15 13.94
C ALA A 224 -7.29 23.03 12.96
N GLY A 225 -8.39 22.39 13.38
CA GLY A 225 -9.64 22.30 12.62
C GLY A 225 -9.77 21.05 11.71
N ILE A 226 -8.77 20.17 11.67
CA ILE A 226 -8.84 18.91 10.92
C ILE A 226 -9.10 17.79 11.91
N SER A 227 -10.37 17.44 12.09
CA SER A 227 -10.78 16.42 13.05
C SER A 227 -11.46 15.25 12.34
N HIS A 228 -10.78 14.11 12.35
CA HIS A 228 -11.26 12.84 11.80
C HIS A 228 -10.91 11.71 12.78
N PRO A 229 -11.69 10.63 12.83
CA PRO A 229 -11.34 9.48 13.66
C PRO A 229 -9.96 8.92 13.32
N ALA A 230 -9.15 8.66 14.35
CA ALA A 230 -7.91 7.91 14.23
C ALA A 230 -8.19 6.42 14.50
N LEU A 231 -8.05 5.60 13.47
CA LEU A 231 -8.32 4.18 13.49
C LEU A 231 -7.03 3.38 13.69
N PHE A 232 -7.00 2.55 14.71
CA PHE A 232 -5.85 1.68 14.99
C PHE A 232 -6.19 0.22 14.68
N VAL A 233 -5.36 -0.43 13.85
CA VAL A 233 -5.45 -1.87 13.61
C VAL A 233 -4.30 -2.55 14.34
N PHE A 234 -4.63 -3.32 15.39
CA PHE A 234 -3.63 -3.99 16.21
C PHE A 234 -3.42 -5.46 15.80
N PRO A 235 -2.24 -6.04 16.08
CA PRO A 235 -1.95 -7.44 15.75
C PRO A 235 -2.80 -8.43 16.56
N GLY A 236 -3.38 -8.04 17.70
CA GLY A 236 -4.25 -8.92 18.49
C GLY A 236 -4.87 -8.24 19.72
N ALA A 237 -5.85 -8.92 20.32
CA ALA A 237 -6.72 -8.39 21.37
C ALA A 237 -5.96 -7.92 22.63
N LYS A 238 -4.88 -8.61 23.03
CA LYS A 238 -4.08 -8.19 24.20
C LYS A 238 -3.51 -6.78 24.03
N ARG A 239 -3.02 -6.46 22.82
CA ARG A 239 -2.44 -5.14 22.53
C ARG A 239 -3.52 -4.06 22.43
N GLU A 240 -4.66 -4.40 21.83
CA GLU A 240 -5.85 -3.54 21.78
C GLU A 240 -6.35 -3.20 23.20
N ASN A 241 -6.52 -4.20 24.08
CA ASN A 241 -6.97 -3.98 25.46
C ASN A 241 -6.00 -3.09 26.24
N ASN A 242 -4.69 -3.36 26.13
CA ASN A 242 -3.67 -2.52 26.78
C ASN A 242 -3.72 -1.07 26.27
N PHE A 243 -3.99 -0.85 24.98
CA PHE A 243 -4.16 0.48 24.40
C PHE A 243 -5.34 1.23 25.02
N HIS A 244 -6.52 0.60 25.06
CA HIS A 244 -7.72 1.19 25.68
C HIS A 244 -7.52 1.48 27.16
N ASP A 245 -6.98 0.53 27.90
CA ASP A 245 -6.66 0.67 29.32
C ASP A 245 -5.76 1.87 29.60
N LYS A 246 -4.78 2.08 28.73
CA LYS A 246 -3.79 3.13 28.90
C LYS A 246 -4.35 4.51 28.59
N ILE A 247 -5.11 4.65 27.50
CA ILE A 247 -5.78 5.91 27.16
C ILE A 247 -6.77 6.28 28.26
N THR A 248 -7.55 5.30 28.72
CA THR A 248 -8.59 5.50 29.74
C THR A 248 -7.98 5.94 31.07
N ARG A 249 -6.86 5.33 31.50
CA ARG A 249 -6.25 5.64 32.79
C ARG A 249 -5.40 6.91 32.80
N ASN A 250 -4.66 7.17 31.73
CA ASN A 250 -3.53 8.10 31.78
C ASN A 250 -3.71 9.35 30.94
N THR A 251 -4.80 9.48 30.18
CA THR A 251 -4.93 10.66 29.31
C THR A 251 -6.37 11.14 29.13
N PRO A 252 -6.97 11.74 30.18
CA PRO A 252 -8.34 12.26 30.10
C PRO A 252 -8.58 13.27 28.95
N ALA A 253 -7.55 14.03 28.59
CA ALA A 253 -7.60 14.97 27.47
C ALA A 253 -7.78 14.27 26.10
N LEU A 254 -7.43 12.98 25.97
CA LEU A 254 -7.58 12.22 24.74
C LEU A 254 -8.95 11.55 24.60
N TYR A 255 -9.81 11.53 25.63
CA TYR A 255 -11.19 11.05 25.50
C TYR A 255 -12.04 11.86 24.52
N ARG A 256 -11.63 13.09 24.23
CA ARG A 256 -12.33 13.95 23.27
C ARG A 256 -11.93 13.67 21.82
N LEU A 257 -10.82 12.98 21.59
CA LEU A 257 -10.44 12.58 20.24
C LEU A 257 -11.27 11.38 19.80
N PRO A 258 -11.81 11.41 18.57
CA PRO A 258 -12.46 10.24 18.00
C PRO A 258 -11.36 9.20 17.70
N VAL A 259 -11.19 8.24 18.61
CA VAL A 259 -10.22 7.15 18.45
C VAL A 259 -10.97 5.83 18.52
N ALA A 260 -10.71 4.95 17.56
CA ALA A 260 -11.24 3.60 17.58
C ALA A 260 -10.18 2.60 17.16
N SER A 261 -10.36 1.36 17.60
CA SER A 261 -9.45 0.29 17.25
C SER A 261 -10.16 -0.98 16.82
N THR A 262 -9.40 -1.82 16.13
CA THR A 262 -9.76 -3.20 15.86
C THR A 262 -8.49 -4.07 15.85
N THR A 263 -8.65 -5.35 15.54
CA THR A 263 -7.55 -6.30 15.42
C THR A 263 -7.52 -6.92 14.03
N ILE A 264 -6.35 -7.43 13.64
CA ILE A 264 -6.21 -8.23 12.42
C ILE A 264 -7.17 -9.44 12.44
N GLU A 265 -7.38 -10.06 13.60
CA GLU A 265 -8.30 -11.19 13.76
C GLU A 265 -9.75 -10.79 13.49
N ASN A 266 -10.24 -9.69 14.07
CA ASN A 266 -11.59 -9.19 13.80
C ASN A 266 -11.77 -8.89 12.32
N LEU A 267 -10.77 -8.26 11.71
CA LEU A 267 -10.77 -8.01 10.29
C LEU A 267 -10.74 -9.32 9.50
N ALA A 268 -10.04 -10.38 9.90
CA ALA A 268 -9.97 -11.60 9.09
C ALA A 268 -11.35 -12.21 8.74
N HIS A 269 -12.36 -11.97 9.58
CA HIS A 269 -13.70 -12.55 9.43
C HIS A 269 -14.73 -11.61 8.78
N THR A 270 -14.43 -10.31 8.63
CA THR A 270 -15.38 -9.35 8.07
C THR A 270 -14.69 -8.10 7.47
N THR A 271 -15.41 -7.26 6.75
CA THR A 271 -14.85 -6.04 6.16
C THR A 271 -14.55 -4.95 7.21
N PRO A 272 -13.56 -4.06 6.98
CA PRO A 272 -13.38 -2.87 7.81
C PRO A 272 -14.60 -1.93 7.86
N ALA A 273 -15.55 -2.04 6.93
CA ALA A 273 -16.77 -1.23 6.96
C ALA A 273 -17.75 -1.66 8.08
N SER A 274 -17.67 -2.92 8.52
CA SER A 274 -18.62 -3.53 9.45
C SER A 274 -18.33 -3.23 10.92
N ARG A 275 -19.15 -3.80 11.80
CA ARG A 275 -19.08 -3.73 13.26
C ARG A 275 -17.83 -4.37 13.86
N VAL A 276 -16.68 -3.75 13.64
CA VAL A 276 -15.38 -4.18 14.17
C VAL A 276 -14.69 -3.12 15.02
N TRP A 277 -15.22 -1.90 15.06
CA TRP A 277 -14.52 -0.77 15.65
C TRP A 277 -14.93 -0.54 17.10
N LEU A 278 -13.99 -0.72 18.03
CA LEU A 278 -14.16 -0.36 19.43
C LEU A 278 -13.66 1.08 19.63
N ALA A 279 -14.59 2.04 19.73
CA ALA A 279 -14.25 3.40 20.08
C ALA A 279 -13.80 3.49 21.55
N VAL A 280 -12.85 4.40 21.84
CA VAL A 280 -12.37 4.60 23.21
C VAL A 280 -13.53 4.99 24.13
N GLY A 281 -13.69 4.26 25.24
CA GLY A 281 -14.76 4.46 26.21
C GLY A 281 -16.14 3.93 25.79
N ALA A 282 -16.27 3.33 24.61
CA ALA A 282 -17.51 2.70 24.18
C ALA A 282 -17.65 1.27 24.75
N PRO A 283 -18.88 0.82 25.08
CA PRO A 283 -19.11 -0.51 25.64
C PRO A 283 -19.11 -1.63 24.58
N ALA A 284 -19.20 -1.28 23.30
CA ALA A 284 -19.35 -2.25 22.22
C ALA A 284 -18.73 -1.73 20.91
N ARG A 285 -18.46 -2.66 19.99
CA ARG A 285 -17.99 -2.34 18.64
C ARG A 285 -19.12 -1.77 17.78
N CYS A 286 -18.78 -0.88 16.85
CA CYS A 286 -19.67 -0.24 15.89
C CYS A 286 -19.12 -0.34 14.46
N ASP A 287 -19.98 -0.05 13.48
CA ASP A 287 -19.61 0.05 12.07
C ASP A 287 -18.78 1.32 11.82
N LEU A 288 -18.06 1.35 10.69
CA LEU A 288 -17.18 2.46 10.36
C LEU A 288 -17.93 3.81 10.31
N THR A 289 -19.13 3.85 9.72
CA THR A 289 -19.96 5.07 9.61
C THR A 289 -20.65 5.48 10.92
N HIS A 290 -20.70 4.58 11.91
CA HIS A 290 -21.25 4.86 13.23
C HIS A 290 -20.21 5.33 14.24
N LEU A 291 -18.95 5.51 13.83
CA LEU A 291 -17.94 6.06 14.69
C LEU A 291 -18.31 7.49 15.10
N PRO A 292 -18.08 7.86 16.37
CA PRO A 292 -18.37 9.22 16.81
C PRO A 292 -17.55 10.20 15.98
N GLY A 293 -18.24 11.17 15.38
CA GLY A 293 -17.59 12.32 14.77
C GLY A 293 -16.83 13.16 15.81
N PRO A 294 -16.09 14.19 15.36
CA PRO A 294 -15.43 15.14 16.24
C PRO A 294 -16.41 15.66 17.30
N ARG A 295 -16.10 15.49 18.58
CA ARG A 295 -16.86 16.16 19.63
C ARG A 295 -16.40 17.62 19.66
N ALA A 296 -17.31 18.54 19.36
CA ALA A 296 -17.06 19.97 19.55
C ALA A 296 -16.67 20.25 21.02
N ALA A 297 -15.71 21.15 21.21
CA ALA A 297 -15.11 21.49 22.50
C ALA A 297 -16.13 22.00 23.53
#